data_AF-A0A1X9WD90-F1
#
_entry.id   AF-A0A1X9WD90-F1
#
_cell.length_a   1.000
_cell.length_b   1.000
_cell.length_c   1.000
_cell.angle_alpha   90.00
_cell.angle_beta   90.00
_cell.angle_gamma   90.00
#
_symmetry.space_group_name_H-M   'P 1'
#
loop_
_entity.id
_entity.type
_entity.pdbx_description
1 polymer ?
#
loop_
_entity_poly.entity_id
_entity_poly.type
_entity_poly.pdbx_seq_one_letter_code
_entity_poly.pdbx_strand_id
1 'polypeptide(L)'
;MASELVLYIIIPFFISLVILLIGLLSFFLREMKESIEAYECGFDPFSKMKSSFCIRFFNIAILYLLIDLEIALILPFFLKNILFFNFASSWSVMVVSMLMFLLILLLLVEVWLGGLSWKEDLN
;
A
#
# COMPACT_ATOMS: atom_id res chain seq x y z
N MET A 1 -19.40 23.83 -1.55
CA MET A 1 -18.94 22.48 -1.13
C MET A 1 -17.85 21.94 -2.06
N ALA A 2 -18.09 21.80 -3.37
CA ALA A 2 -17.04 21.39 -4.31
C ALA A 2 -15.83 22.37 -4.33
N SER A 3 -16.07 23.68 -4.24
CA SER A 3 -15.02 24.70 -4.12
C SER A 3 -14.13 24.52 -2.88
N GLU A 4 -14.72 24.21 -1.73
CA GLU A 4 -14.01 23.98 -0.47
C GLU A 4 -13.15 22.71 -0.53
N LEU A 5 -13.68 21.63 -1.13
CA LEU A 5 -12.93 20.37 -1.32
C LEU A 5 -11.73 20.57 -2.23
N VAL A 6 -11.87 21.37 -3.28
CA VAL A 6 -10.77 21.71 -4.19
C VAL A 6 -9.67 22.48 -3.44
N LEU A 7 -10.03 23.40 -2.54
CA LEU A 7 -9.06 24.12 -1.72
C LEU A 7 -8.29 23.18 -0.78
N TYR A 8 -8.97 22.24 -0.13
CA TYR A 8 -8.32 21.28 0.77
C TYR A 8 -7.31 20.35 0.08
N ILE A 9 -7.44 20.13 -1.22
CA ILE A 9 -6.49 19.31 -1.99
C ILE A 9 -5.35 20.17 -2.54
N ILE A 10 -5.66 21.36 -3.07
CA ILE A 10 -4.67 22.22 -3.75
C ILE A 10 -3.65 22.80 -2.76
N ILE A 11 -4.09 23.24 -1.59
CA ILE A 11 -3.23 23.89 -0.61
C ILE A 11 -2.07 22.97 -0.14
N PRO A 12 -2.31 21.75 0.37
CA PRO A 12 -1.22 20.88 0.81
C PRO A 12 -0.33 20.40 -0.34
N PHE A 13 -0.91 20.20 -1.54
CA PHE A 13 -0.13 19.85 -2.73
C PHE A 13 0.83 20.97 -3.14
N PHE A 14 0.38 22.22 -3.08
CA PHE A 14 1.25 23.36 -3.40
C PHE A 14 2.34 23.55 -2.35
N ILE A 15 2.02 23.38 -1.06
CA ILE A 15 3.00 23.44 0.02
C ILE A 15 4.08 22.36 -0.14
N SER A 16 3.70 21.11 -0.43
CA SER A 16 4.67 20.03 -0.64
C SER A 16 5.57 20.29 -1.85
N LEU A 17 5.02 20.85 -2.93
CA LEU A 17 5.77 21.22 -4.13
C LEU A 17 6.78 22.34 -3.85
N VAL A 18 6.39 23.38 -3.10
CA VAL A 18 7.30 24.47 -2.70
C VAL A 18 8.45 23.93 -1.83
N ILE A 19 8.15 23.07 -0.86
CA ILE A 19 9.18 22.46 0.01
C ILE A 19 10.16 21.61 -0.83
N LEU A 20 9.65 20.84 -1.79
CA LEU A 20 10.47 20.05 -2.71
C LEU A 20 11.38 20.95 -3.57
N LEU A 21 10.86 22.04 -4.13
CA LEU A 21 11.63 22.99 -4.93
C LEU A 21 12.73 23.67 -4.12
N ILE A 22 12.45 24.05 -2.88
CA ILE A 22 13.47 24.62 -1.97
C ILE A 22 14.57 23.59 -1.70
N GLY A 23 14.21 22.32 -1.46
CA GLY A 23 15.17 21.23 -1.28
C GLY A 23 16.05 21.00 -2.52
N LEU A 24 15.45 20.98 -3.72
CA LEU A 24 16.19 20.85 -4.97
C LEU A 24 17.10 22.05 -5.23
N LEU A 25 16.63 23.27 -5.00
CA LEU A 25 17.44 24.47 -5.17
C LEU A 25 18.63 24.47 -4.20
N SER A 26 18.41 24.05 -2.95
CA SER A 26 19.50 23.88 -1.97
C SER A 26 20.52 22.83 -2.41
N PHE A 27 20.08 21.73 -3.03
CA PHE A 27 20.96 20.72 -3.61
C PHE A 27 21.80 21.29 -4.77
N PHE A 28 21.20 22.04 -5.70
CA PHE A 28 21.91 22.62 -6.84
C PHE A 28 22.86 23.77 -6.45
N LEU A 29 22.53 24.55 -5.42
CA LEU A 29 23.37 25.63 -4.93
C LEU A 29 24.53 25.13 -4.06
N ARG A 30 24.44 23.92 -3.52
CA ARG A 30 25.52 23.31 -2.75
C ARG A 30 26.51 22.66 -3.71
N GLU A 31 27.70 23.25 -3.86
CA GLU A 31 28.84 22.58 -4.47
C GLU A 31 29.19 21.34 -3.63
N MET A 32 28.78 20.16 -4.09
CA MET A 32 29.12 18.88 -3.47
C MET A 32 30.62 18.62 -3.68
N LYS A 33 31.43 18.98 -2.68
CA LYS A 33 32.89 18.80 -2.71
C LYS A 33 33.35 17.36 -2.45
N GLU A 34 32.43 16.50 -2.02
CA GLU A 34 32.66 15.07 -1.83
C GLU A 34 31.90 14.32 -2.94
N SER A 35 32.62 13.40 -3.59
CA SER A 35 32.18 12.71 -4.80
C SER A 35 30.86 11.98 -4.58
N ILE A 36 30.05 11.92 -5.63
CA ILE A 36 28.80 11.13 -5.74
C ILE A 36 29.15 9.62 -5.79
N GLU A 37 30.23 9.21 -5.13
CA GLU A 37 30.70 7.84 -5.11
C GLU A 37 29.97 7.09 -4.00
N ALA A 38 29.66 5.83 -4.28
CA ALA A 38 29.12 4.93 -3.27
C ALA A 38 30.10 4.92 -2.09
N TYR A 39 29.59 5.23 -0.89
CA TYR A 39 30.33 5.07 0.35
C TYR A 39 31.05 3.71 0.35
N GLU A 40 32.28 3.68 0.86
CA GLU A 40 33.36 2.67 0.74
C GLU A 40 33.03 1.17 0.88
N CYS A 41 31.76 0.78 0.97
CA CYS A 41 31.28 -0.59 0.94
C CYS A 41 31.52 -1.34 -0.39
N GLY A 42 32.24 -0.76 -1.38
CA GLY A 42 32.80 -1.50 -2.52
C GLY A 42 31.77 -2.05 -3.52
N PHE A 43 30.54 -1.54 -3.53
CA PHE A 43 29.53 -1.92 -4.51
C PHE A 43 29.49 -0.90 -5.65
N ASP A 44 29.78 -1.34 -6.88
CA ASP A 44 29.60 -0.51 -8.06
C ASP A 44 28.12 -0.14 -8.24
N PRO A 45 27.78 1.14 -8.49
CA PRO A 45 26.40 1.59 -8.70
C PRO A 45 25.74 0.96 -9.95
N PHE A 46 26.55 0.37 -10.83
CA PHE A 46 26.12 -0.34 -12.05
C PHE A 46 26.51 -1.83 -12.06
N SER A 47 26.86 -2.42 -10.91
CA SER A 47 27.01 -3.87 -10.83
C SER A 47 25.69 -4.55 -11.16
N LYS A 48 25.77 -5.65 -11.93
CA LYS A 48 24.63 -6.38 -12.50
C LYS A 48 23.49 -6.54 -11.48
N MET A 49 22.39 -5.82 -11.71
CA MET A 49 21.10 -6.02 -11.04
C MET A 49 20.49 -7.36 -11.46
N LYS A 50 21.10 -8.47 -11.08
CA LYS A 50 20.35 -9.69 -10.81
C LYS A 50 20.04 -9.68 -9.33
N SER A 51 19.19 -8.75 -8.91
CA SER A 51 18.53 -8.93 -7.62
C SER A 51 17.68 -10.20 -7.76
N SER A 52 17.99 -11.20 -6.95
CA SER A 52 17.10 -12.34 -6.79
C SER A 52 15.78 -11.79 -6.29
N PHE A 53 14.74 -11.91 -7.10
CA PHE A 53 13.41 -11.48 -6.69
C PHE A 53 12.92 -12.38 -5.57
N CYS A 54 12.71 -11.82 -4.38
CA CYS A 54 12.14 -12.57 -3.26
C CYS A 54 10.66 -12.81 -3.55
N ILE A 55 10.32 -14.04 -3.95
CA ILE A 55 8.95 -14.51 -4.23
C ILE A 55 7.97 -14.18 -3.07
N ARG A 56 8.47 -14.07 -1.84
CA ARG A 56 7.68 -13.69 -0.67
C ARG A 56 7.04 -12.30 -0.80
N PHE A 57 7.74 -11.30 -1.35
CA PHE A 57 7.15 -9.96 -1.55
C PHE A 57 6.04 -9.98 -2.60
N PHE A 58 6.15 -10.87 -3.58
CA PHE A 58 5.09 -11.08 -4.58
C PHE A 58 3.85 -11.72 -3.97
N ASN A 59 4.02 -12.71 -3.09
CA ASN A 59 2.89 -13.33 -2.39
C ASN A 59 2.14 -12.32 -1.52
N ILE A 60 2.86 -11.43 -0.83
CA ILE A 60 2.24 -10.33 -0.06
C ILE A 60 1.46 -9.38 -0.97
N ALA A 61 2.01 -9.03 -2.14
CA ALA A 61 1.32 -8.16 -3.11
C ALA A 61 0.03 -8.79 -3.66
N ILE A 62 0.05 -10.09 -3.97
CA ILE A 62 -1.14 -10.83 -4.41
C ILE A 62 -2.18 -10.89 -3.28
N LEU A 63 -1.74 -11.21 -2.06
CA LEU A 63 -2.63 -11.26 -0.90
C LEU A 63 -3.27 -9.90 -0.61
N TYR A 64 -2.51 -8.81 -0.70
CA TYR A 64 -3.03 -7.45 -0.58
C TYR A 64 -4.11 -7.18 -1.64
N LEU A 65 -3.85 -7.54 -2.90
CA LEU A 65 -4.79 -7.35 -4.00
C LEU A 65 -6.10 -8.13 -3.76
N LEU A 66 -6.00 -9.39 -3.32
CA LEU A 66 -7.17 -10.23 -3.05
C LEU A 66 -8.03 -9.68 -1.91
N ILE A 67 -7.42 -9.26 -0.80
CA ILE A 67 -8.15 -8.70 0.35
C ILE A 67 -8.75 -7.34 -0.01
N ASP A 68 -8.03 -6.50 -0.77
CA ASP A 68 -8.56 -5.20 -1.21
C ASP A 68 -9.78 -5.35 -2.13
N LEU A 69 -9.77 -6.38 -3.00
CA LEU A 69 -10.91 -6.73 -3.85
C LEU A 69 -12.14 -7.15 -3.02
N GLU A 70 -11.96 -7.97 -1.99
CA GLU A 70 -13.07 -8.37 -1.10
C GLU A 70 -13.63 -7.19 -0.30
N ILE A 71 -12.76 -6.30 0.19
CA ILE A 71 -13.18 -5.07 0.90
C ILE A 71 -13.95 -4.14 -0.04
N ALA A 72 -13.48 -3.96 -1.28
CA ALA A 72 -14.17 -3.16 -2.29
C ALA A 72 -15.58 -3.70 -2.58
N LEU A 73 -15.79 -5.02 -2.51
CA LEU A 73 -17.11 -5.64 -2.63
C LEU A 73 -17.99 -5.42 -1.39
N ILE A 74 -17.43 -5.42 -0.18
CA ILE A 74 -18.19 -5.24 1.07
C ILE A 74 -18.68 -3.79 1.25
N LEU A 75 -17.86 -2.80 0.87
CA LEU A 75 -18.13 -1.36 1.05
C LEU A 75 -19.51 -0.89 0.53
N PRO A 76 -19.96 -1.21 -0.70
CA PRO A 76 -21.27 -0.77 -1.19
C PRO A 76 -22.43 -1.38 -0.39
N PHE A 77 -22.30 -2.61 0.12
CA PHE A 77 -23.33 -3.22 0.96
C PHE A 77 -23.42 -2.53 2.33
N PHE A 78 -22.28 -2.16 2.91
CA PHE A 78 -22.24 -1.41 4.17
C PHE A 78 -22.89 -0.03 4.03
N LEU A 79 -22.52 0.72 3.00
CA LEU A 79 -23.10 2.04 2.71
C LEU A 79 -24.61 1.96 2.43
N LYS A 80 -25.07 0.96 1.67
CA LYS A 80 -26.49 0.75 1.41
C LYS A 80 -27.28 0.48 2.70
N ASN A 81 -26.77 -0.39 3.58
CA ASN A 81 -27.47 -0.72 4.83
C ASN A 81 -27.58 0.50 5.76
N ILE A 82 -26.54 1.35 5.81
CA ILE A 82 -26.55 2.60 6.59
C ILE A 82 -27.53 3.62 6.01
N LEU A 83 -27.46 3.88 4.70
CA LEU A 83 -28.23 4.95 4.06
C LEU A 83 -29.74 4.66 4.01
N PHE A 84 -30.12 3.40 3.83
CA PHE A 84 -31.53 3.03 3.68
C PHE A 84 -32.19 2.56 4.99
N PHE A 85 -31.47 2.57 6.13
CA PHE A 85 -31.91 1.99 7.42
C PHE A 85 -32.54 0.59 7.30
N ASN A 86 -32.20 -0.12 6.22
CA ASN A 86 -32.71 -1.44 5.92
C ASN A 86 -31.77 -2.47 6.54
N PHE A 87 -31.77 -2.52 7.87
CA PHE A 87 -31.06 -3.55 8.64
C PHE A 87 -31.56 -4.98 8.38
N ALA A 88 -32.54 -5.18 7.48
CA ALA A 88 -33.39 -6.36 7.46
C ALA A 88 -33.59 -7.01 6.09
N SER A 89 -32.82 -6.69 5.05
CA SER A 89 -32.78 -7.61 3.90
C SER A 89 -31.93 -8.80 4.31
N SER A 90 -32.57 -9.93 4.65
CA SER A 90 -31.89 -11.19 4.98
C SER A 90 -30.82 -11.57 3.94
N TRP A 91 -31.05 -11.18 2.68
CA TRP A 91 -30.10 -11.34 1.58
C TRP A 91 -28.83 -10.49 1.71
N SER A 92 -28.89 -9.21 2.09
CA SER A 92 -27.68 -8.38 2.21
C SER A 92 -26.80 -8.83 3.36
N VAL A 93 -27.41 -9.22 4.48
CA VAL A 93 -26.69 -9.78 5.64
C VAL A 93 -26.02 -11.10 5.26
N MET A 94 -26.71 -11.98 4.53
CA MET A 94 -26.15 -13.25 4.08
C MET A 94 -24.97 -13.06 3.12
N VAL A 95 -25.05 -12.12 2.17
CA VAL A 95 -23.96 -11.84 1.22
C VAL A 95 -22.74 -11.29 1.95
N VAL A 96 -22.93 -10.31 2.86
CA VAL A 96 -21.82 -9.75 3.64
C VAL A 96 -21.20 -10.80 4.56
N SER A 97 -22.00 -11.64 5.22
CA SER A 97 -21.49 -12.71 6.08
C SER A 97 -20.69 -13.76 5.30
N MET A 98 -21.13 -14.09 4.08
CA MET A 98 -20.41 -14.99 3.17
C MET A 98 -19.07 -14.38 2.74
N LEU A 99 -19.04 -13.10 2.36
CA LEU A 99 -17.79 -12.41 1.98
C LEU A 99 -16.82 -12.32 3.17
N MET A 100 -17.31 -12.00 4.37
CA MET A 100 -16.49 -11.99 5.58
C MET A 100 -15.93 -13.38 5.92
N PHE A 101 -16.72 -14.43 5.72
CA PHE A 101 -16.28 -15.81 5.92
C PHE A 101 -15.19 -16.20 4.91
N LEU A 102 -15.33 -15.82 3.64
CA LEU A 102 -14.31 -16.04 2.60
C LEU A 102 -13.00 -15.33 2.94
N LEU A 103 -13.06 -14.08 3.41
CA LEU A 103 -11.88 -13.32 3.83
C LEU A 103 -11.12 -14.03 4.96
N ILE A 104 -11.84 -14.50 5.98
CA ILE A 104 -11.25 -15.23 7.11
C ILE A 104 -10.64 -16.55 6.62
N LEU A 105 -11.33 -17.27 5.74
CA LEU A 105 -10.81 -18.52 5.15
C LEU A 105 -9.53 -18.27 4.33
N LEU A 106 -9.51 -17.22 3.50
CA LEU A 106 -8.35 -16.85 2.69
C LEU A 106 -7.13 -16.58 3.59
N LEU A 107 -7.31 -15.80 4.64
CA LEU A 107 -6.25 -15.49 5.62
C LEU A 107 -5.77 -16.74 6.35
N LEU A 108 -6.69 -17.60 6.78
CA LEU A 108 -6.34 -18.89 7.39
C LEU A 108 -5.47 -19.70 6.43
N VAL A 109 -5.94 -19.94 5.21
CA VAL A 109 -5.21 -20.75 4.21
C VAL A 109 -3.80 -20.21 3.98
N GLU A 110 -3.61 -18.89 3.86
CA GLU A 110 -2.28 -18.31 3.68
C GLU A 110 -1.36 -18.54 4.90
N VAL A 111 -1.90 -18.39 6.10
CA VAL A 111 -1.13 -18.64 7.34
C VAL A 111 -0.74 -20.12 7.44
N TRP A 112 -1.64 -21.05 7.08
CA TRP A 112 -1.35 -22.48 7.02
C TRP A 112 -0.27 -22.83 5.98
N LEU A 113 -0.26 -22.13 4.83
CA LEU A 113 0.77 -22.30 3.80
C LEU A 113 2.12 -21.70 4.19
N GLY A 114 2.19 -20.95 5.30
CA GLY A 114 3.41 -20.34 5.79
C GLY A 114 3.94 -19.21 4.90
N GLY A 115 3.14 -18.68 3.97
CA GLY A 115 3.51 -17.60 3.05
C GLY A 115 3.87 -16.29 3.77
N LEU A 116 3.34 -16.11 4.98
CA LEU A 116 3.57 -14.97 5.87
C LEU A 116 4.66 -15.21 6.92
N SER A 117 5.28 -16.40 6.95
CA SER A 117 6.31 -16.71 7.95
C SER A 117 7.65 -16.10 7.57
N TRP A 118 8.09 -15.13 8.38
CA TRP A 118 9.45 -14.65 8.36
C TRP A 118 10.25 -15.54 9.31
N LYS A 119 10.86 -16.60 8.79
CA LYS A 119 12.00 -17.16 9.48
C LYS A 119 13.15 -16.17 9.34
N GLU A 120 13.59 -15.63 10.47
CA GLU A 120 14.96 -15.16 10.63
C GLU A 120 15.85 -16.39 10.44
N ASP A 121 16.14 -16.72 9.18
CA ASP A 121 17.24 -17.63 8.86
C ASP A 121 18.55 -16.82 9.05
N LEU A 122 18.81 -16.43 10.30
CA LEU A 122 20.10 -15.99 10.80
C LEU A 122 20.78 -17.22 11.42
N ASN A 123 21.39 -18.02 10.55
CA ASN A 123 22.56 -18.84 10.85
C ASN A 123 23.51 -18.78 9.66
#